data_AF-A0A7X8QPJ4-F1
#
_entry.id   AF-A0A7X8QPJ4-F1
#
_cell.length_a   1.000
_cell.length_b   1.000
_cell.length_c   1.000
_cell.angle_alpha   90.00
_cell.angle_beta   90.00
_cell.angle_gamma   90.00
#
_symmetry.space_group_name_H-M   'P 1'
#
loop_
_entity.id
_entity.type
_entity.pdbx_description
1 polymer ?
#
loop_
_entity_poly.entity_id
_entity_poly.type
_entity_poly.pdbx_seq_one_letter_code
_entity_poly.pdbx_strand_id
1 'polypeptide(L)' 'MKKLRRNVVILLSTTMMLVAFMPRAGIAANLGNAKKSNTSKVLVDGVFKKFEAYTIESNNYFKLRDVAMVLNGTR' A
#
# COMPACT_ATOMS: atom_id res chain seq x y z
N MET A 1 -39.55 -17.56 20.90
CA MET A 1 -38.97 -16.95 19.66
C MET A 1 -38.57 -15.48 19.80
N LYS A 2 -39.25 -14.65 20.62
CA LYS A 2 -38.94 -13.21 20.77
C LYS A 2 -37.56 -12.92 21.42
N LYS A 3 -37.12 -13.75 22.37
CA LYS A 3 -35.79 -13.62 23.03
C LYS A 3 -34.63 -13.86 22.07
N LEU A 4 -34.76 -14.83 21.15
CA LEU A 4 -33.73 -15.16 20.16
C LEU A 4 -33.51 -14.03 19.14
N ARG A 5 -34.60 -13.42 18.65
CA ARG A 5 -34.54 -12.26 17.75
C ARG A 5 -33.88 -11.04 18.40
N ARG A 6 -34.11 -10.82 19.70
CA ARG A 6 -33.52 -9.71 20.46
C ARG A 6 -32.00 -9.86 20.61
N ASN A 7 -31.53 -11.07 20.91
CA ASN A 7 -30.08 -11.35 21.02
C ASN A 7 -29.36 -11.26 19.67
N VAL A 8 -30.00 -11.70 18.58
CA VAL A 8 -29.43 -11.58 17.23
C VAL A 8 -29.30 -10.11 16.79
N VAL A 9 -30.28 -9.27 17.10
CA VAL A 9 -30.24 -7.83 16.78
C VAL A 9 -29.18 -7.10 17.60
N ILE A 10 -29.01 -7.44 18.88
CA ILE A 10 -27.97 -6.86 19.74
C ILE A 10 -26.57 -7.26 19.23
N LEU A 11 -26.39 -8.53 18.85
CA LEU A 11 -25.12 -8.99 18.29
C LEU A 11 -24.78 -8.24 16.99
N LEU A 12 -25.75 -8.09 16.09
CA LEU A 12 -25.58 -7.38 14.81
C LEU A 12 -25.30 -5.87 14.99
N SER A 13 -25.93 -5.21 15.98
CA SER A 13 -25.65 -3.80 16.25
C SER A 13 -24.27 -3.60 16.88
N THR A 14 -23.83 -4.52 17.75
CA THR A 14 -22.50 -4.44 18.36
C THR A 14 -21.37 -4.69 17.37
N THR A 15 -21.54 -5.63 16.41
CA THR A 15 -20.55 -5.85 15.35
C THR A 15 -20.48 -4.68 14.38
N MET A 16 -21.63 -4.09 14.03
CA MET A 16 -21.69 -2.91 13.16
C MET A 16 -21.07 -1.67 13.81
N MET A 17 -21.22 -1.51 15.13
CA MET A 17 -20.57 -0.43 15.89
C MET A 17 -19.05 -0.62 15.99
N LEU A 18 -18.57 -1.87 16.08
CA LEU A 18 -17.13 -2.19 16.08
C LEU A 18 -16.48 -1.85 14.72
N VAL A 19 -17.17 -2.12 13.60
CA VAL A 19 -16.67 -1.82 12.24
C VAL A 19 -16.60 -0.32 11.97
N ALA A 20 -17.48 0.49 12.58
CA ALA A 20 -17.47 1.95 12.43
C ALA A 20 -16.32 2.64 13.18
N PHE A 21 -15.83 2.04 14.28
CA PHE A 21 -14.73 2.58 15.10
C PHE A 21 -13.35 2.01 14.75
N MET A 22 -13.27 1.01 13.84
CA MET A 22 -11.99 0.62 13.29
C MET A 22 -11.41 1.79 12.47
N PRO A 23 -10.17 2.24 12.74
CA PRO A 23 -9.52 3.20 11.87
C PRO A 23 -9.44 2.58 10.48
N ARG A 24 -10.05 3.22 9.48
CA ARG A 24 -9.96 2.84 8.05
C ARG A 24 -8.56 3.16 7.50
N ALA A 25 -7.52 2.79 8.24
CA ALA A 25 -6.13 2.86 7.84
C ALA A 25 -5.84 1.69 6.89
N GLY A 26 -6.32 1.80 5.65
CA GLY A 26 -6.08 0.78 4.64
C GLY A 26 -6.40 1.17 3.21
N ILE A 27 -7.25 2.18 2.99
CA ILE A 27 -7.49 2.73 1.63
C ILE A 27 -7.72 4.24 1.74
N ALA A 28 -6.83 4.94 2.44
CA ALA A 28 -6.64 6.35 2.18
C ALA A 28 -5.84 6.41 0.88
N ALA A 29 -6.53 6.72 -0.22
CA ALA A 29 -5.93 7.12 -1.47
C ALA A 29 -4.76 8.08 -1.19
N ASN A 30 -3.60 7.75 -1.74
CA ASN A 30 -2.42 8.62 -1.76
C ASN A 30 -2.75 9.91 -2.52
N LEU A 31 -3.41 10.86 -1.87
CA LEU A 31 -4.00 12.03 -2.52
C LEU A 31 -3.38 13.37 -2.09
N GLY A 32 -2.08 13.43 -1.76
CA GLY A 32 -1.54 14.75 -1.42
C GLY A 32 -0.07 14.92 -1.10
N ASN A 33 0.72 13.86 -1.02
CA ASN A 33 2.14 14.02 -0.76
C ASN A 33 2.90 13.07 -1.67
N ALA A 34 3.72 13.58 -2.57
CA ALA A 34 4.76 12.80 -3.22
C ALA A 34 5.55 12.10 -2.10
N LYS A 35 5.24 10.82 -1.86
CA LYS A 35 5.85 10.05 -0.79
C LYS A 35 7.28 9.79 -1.24
N LYS A 36 8.20 10.58 -0.70
CA LYS A 36 9.63 10.58 -1.01
C LYS A 36 10.32 9.33 -0.45
N SER A 37 9.85 8.14 -0.81
CA SER A 37 10.64 6.90 -0.78
C SER A 37 9.75 5.79 -1.31
N ASN A 38 10.01 5.39 -2.55
CA ASN A 38 9.60 4.08 -3.03
C ASN A 38 10.44 3.01 -2.31
N THR A 39 9.78 2.09 -1.59
CA THR A 39 10.44 0.98 -0.87
C THR A 39 10.59 -0.27 -1.76
N SER A 40 10.25 -0.19 -3.04
CA SER A 40 10.34 -1.31 -3.97
C SER A 40 11.80 -1.71 -4.17
N LYS A 41 12.11 -2.96 -3.79
CA LYS A 41 13.42 -3.57 -4.01
C LYS A 41 13.51 -4.00 -5.48
N VAL A 42 14.44 -3.42 -6.22
CA VAL A 42 14.71 -3.81 -7.61
C VAL A 42 15.91 -4.75 -7.63
N LEU A 43 15.74 -5.86 -8.34
CA LEU A 43 16.77 -6.85 -8.60
C LEU A 43 17.27 -6.65 -10.02
N VAL A 44 18.59 -6.59 -10.20
CA VAL A 44 19.23 -6.66 -11.52
C VAL A 44 20.23 -7.79 -11.48
N ASP A 45 20.11 -8.74 -12.42
CA ASP A 45 20.91 -9.96 -12.48
C ASP A 45 20.97 -10.75 -11.15
N GLY A 46 19.84 -10.77 -10.43
CA GLY A 46 19.73 -11.44 -9.13
C GLY A 46 20.34 -10.67 -7.95
N VAL A 47 20.92 -9.49 -8.17
CA VAL A 47 21.52 -8.66 -7.13
C VAL A 47 20.60 -7.49 -6.79
N PHE A 48 20.40 -7.24 -5.49
CA PHE A 48 19.65 -6.07 -5.03
C PHE A 48 20.41 -4.77 -5.35
N LYS A 49 19.77 -3.89 -6.13
CA LYS A 49 20.28 -2.56 -6.41
C LYS A 49 19.34 -1.52 -5.83
N LYS A 50 19.91 -0.56 -5.10
CA LYS A 50 19.17 0.55 -4.52
C LYS A 50 19.00 1.62 -5.60
N PHE A 51 17.76 1.95 -5.93
CA PHE A 51 17.45 3.07 -6.83
C PHE A 51 16.78 4.20 -6.05
N GLU A 52 17.12 5.43 -6.41
CA GLU A 52 16.30 6.58 -6.01
C GLU A 52 15.07 6.63 -6.91
N ALA A 53 13.93 6.23 -6.34
CA ALA A 53 12.66 6.20 -7.04
C ALA A 53 11.59 7.00 -6.29
N TYR A 54 10.67 7.56 -7.08
CA TYR A 54 9.58 8.39 -6.62
C TYR A 54 8.26 7.68 -6.90
N THR A 55 7.36 7.67 -5.92
CA THR A 55 6.00 7.17 -6.11
C THR A 55 5.07 8.37 -6.27
N ILE A 56 4.43 8.49 -7.43
CA ILE A 56 3.48 9.56 -7.76
C ILE A 56 2.19 8.89 -8.22
N GLU A 57 1.06 9.21 -7.59
CA GLU A 57 -0.26 8.66 -7.95
C GLU A 57 -0.27 7.13 -8.07
N SER A 58 0.37 6.43 -7.12
CA SER A 58 0.51 4.96 -7.12
C SER A 58 1.38 4.36 -8.24
N ASN A 59 2.01 5.19 -9.07
CA ASN A 59 2.99 4.78 -10.07
C ASN A 59 4.42 5.01 -9.57
N ASN A 60 5.35 4.14 -9.98
CA ASN A 60 6.74 4.19 -9.57
C ASN A 60 7.62 4.71 -10.71
N TYR A 61 8.36 5.78 -10.43
CA TYR A 61 9.25 6.43 -11.38
C TYR A 61 10.71 6.29 -10.93
N PHE A 62 11.55 5.81 -11.83
CA PHE A 62 12.99 5.63 -11.62
C PHE A 62 13.77 6.65 -12.45
N LYS A 63 14.91 7.11 -11.94
CA LYS A 63 15.81 7.96 -12.72
C LYS A 63 16.39 7.16 -13.89
N LEU A 64 16.07 7.56 -15.12
CA LEU A 64 16.48 6.84 -16.33
C LEU A 64 17.99 6.64 -16.43
N ARG A 65 18.79 7.64 -16.01
CA ARG A 65 20.25 7.55 -15.97
C ARG A 65 20.75 6.43 -15.05
N ASP A 66 20.12 6.27 -13.89
CA ASP A 66 20.55 5.28 -12.90
C ASP A 66 20.21 3.87 -13.40
N VAL A 67 19.06 3.72 -14.06
CA VAL A 67 18.69 2.49 -14.76
C VAL A 67 19.68 2.18 -15.89
N ALA A 68 19.99 3.17 -16.73
CA ALA A 68 20.94 3.02 -17.83
C ALA A 68 22.35 2.65 -17.34
N MET A 69 22.84 3.25 -16.25
CA MET A 69 24.14 2.88 -15.66
C MET A 69 24.17 1.44 -15.18
N VAL A 70 23.08 0.95 -14.58
CA VAL A 70 23.02 -0.42 -14.08
C VAL A 70 22.94 -1.43 -15.24
N LEU A 71 22.31 -1.05 -16.35
CA LEU A 71 22.26 -1.86 -17.58
C LEU A 71 23.50 -1.67 -18.47
N ASN A 72 24.32 -0.65 -18.24
CA ASN A 72 25.50 -0.40 -19.05
C ASN A 72 26.57 -1.45 -18.71
N GLY A 73 26.78 -2.39 -19.63
CA GLY A 73 27.70 -3.51 -19.47
C GLY A 73 27.04 -4.87 -19.22
N THR A 74 25.71 -4.93 -19.13
CA THR A 74 24.98 -6.20 -19.27
C THR A 74 25.08 -6.64 -20.73
N ARG A 75 25.54 -7.88 -20.97
CA ARG A 75 25.77 -8.44 -22.31
C ARG A 75 24.57 -9.25 -22.79
#